data_AF-A0A1Y2ASV9-F1
#
_entry.id   AF-A0A1Y2ASV9-F1
#
_cell.length_a   1.000
_cell.length_b   1.000
_cell.length_c   1.000
_cell.angle_alpha   90.00
_cell.angle_beta   90.00
_cell.angle_gamma   90.00
#
_symmetry.space_group_name_H-M   'P 1'
#
loop_
_entity.id
_entity.type
_entity.pdbx_description
1 polymer ?
#
loop_
_entity_poly.entity_id
_entity_poly.type
_entity_poly.pdbx_seq_one_letter_code
_entity_poly.pdbx_strand_id
1 'polypeptide(L)'
;MSSPSSWEQIVRAFRRLPGSPITVAAGGLAIAGTLWIVKDYHEWISFGTGGTPSTLAGYLKMRKWWFKRLWNGDDLRNPSALPKDGPRYLLRPVPRREGGRPELMSRTLPHRQKPEALEPQTKDVLFSLPTKLQSQRPDILVLAPSKTEGGSADAIYAKADLASLNPEAASLQYEIAHVHPSDNSLHVMLAPFDARTLIETYWAESFPVHEIAPPGWVMVYAPRDKREVELVEDIMKAAVAWVTGVTI
;
A
#
# COMPACT_ATOMS: atom_id res chain seq x y z
N MET A 1 30.06 -66.55 14.87
CA MET A 1 29.90 -65.08 15.01
C MET A 1 28.70 -64.69 14.17
N SER A 2 27.60 -64.28 14.79
CA SER A 2 26.36 -63.91 14.13
C SER A 2 26.50 -62.55 13.43
N SER A 3 26.13 -62.48 12.15
CA SER A 3 26.10 -61.22 11.40
C SER A 3 25.08 -60.26 12.02
N PRO A 4 25.40 -58.96 12.19
CA PRO A 4 24.45 -58.00 12.73
C PRO A 4 23.21 -57.92 11.83
N SER A 5 22.03 -57.88 12.46
CA SER A 5 20.75 -57.77 11.77
C SER A 5 20.69 -56.47 10.96
N SER A 6 19.87 -56.42 9.90
CA SER A 6 19.74 -55.22 9.06
C SER A 6 19.36 -53.98 9.87
N TRP A 7 18.62 -54.16 10.97
CA TRP A 7 18.26 -53.11 11.92
C TRP A 7 19.48 -52.52 12.65
N GLU A 8 20.41 -53.35 13.13
CA GLU A 8 21.63 -52.87 13.77
C GLU A 8 22.56 -52.14 12.79
N GLN A 9 22.54 -52.53 11.51
CA GLN A 9 23.30 -51.86 10.46
C GLN A 9 22.73 -50.47 10.15
N ILE A 10 21.39 -50.33 10.12
CA ILE A 10 20.70 -49.04 9.93
C ILE A 10 20.97 -48.09 11.11
N VAL A 11 20.89 -48.59 12.35
CA VAL A 11 21.16 -47.78 13.55
C VAL A 11 22.63 -47.35 13.63
N ARG A 12 23.58 -48.21 13.23
CA ARG A 12 25.00 -47.83 13.11
C ARG A 12 25.25 -46.83 11.99
N ALA A 13 24.54 -46.91 10.87
CA ALA A 13 24.65 -45.92 9.79
C ALA A 13 24.19 -44.54 10.25
N PHE A 14 23.10 -44.46 11.02
CA PHE A 14 22.63 -43.20 11.62
C PHE A 14 23.59 -42.64 12.69
N ARG A 15 24.15 -43.49 13.56
CA ARG A 15 25.16 -43.07 14.56
C ARG A 15 26.52 -42.68 13.96
N ARG A 16 26.77 -43.05 12.70
CA ARG A 16 28.01 -42.75 11.96
C ARG A 16 27.94 -41.51 11.11
N LEU A 17 26.80 -40.82 11.02
CA LEU A 17 26.76 -39.48 10.46
C LEU A 17 27.23 -38.52 11.55
N PRO A 18 28.49 -38.04 11.52
CA PRO A 18 28.88 -36.97 12.41
C PRO A 18 28.23 -35.73 11.81
N GLY A 19 27.03 -35.39 12.28
CA GLY A 19 26.52 -34.05 12.07
C GLY A 19 27.51 -33.13 12.77
N SER A 20 28.45 -32.55 12.05
CA SER A 20 29.33 -31.54 12.62
C SER A 20 28.44 -30.51 13.32
N PRO A 21 28.84 -29.91 14.45
CA PRO A 21 28.04 -28.85 15.07
C PRO A 21 27.60 -27.77 14.07
N ILE A 22 28.41 -27.54 13.02
CA ILE A 22 28.12 -26.69 11.87
C ILE A 22 26.93 -27.21 11.05
N THR A 23 26.86 -28.51 10.74
CA THR A 23 25.75 -29.12 10.01
C THR A 23 24.44 -29.06 10.80
N VAL A 24 24.50 -29.30 12.12
CA VAL A 24 23.32 -29.19 13.00
C VAL A 24 22.85 -27.73 13.10
N ALA A 25 23.77 -26.78 13.27
CA ALA A 25 23.47 -25.36 13.30
C ALA A 25 22.90 -24.86 11.96
N ALA A 26 23.48 -25.27 10.83
CA ALA A 26 22.99 -24.94 9.49
C ALA A 26 21.58 -25.51 9.25
N GLY A 27 21.33 -26.76 9.67
CA GLY A 27 20.00 -27.36 9.62
C GLY A 27 18.99 -26.60 10.48
N GLY A 28 19.37 -26.22 11.70
CA GLY A 28 18.52 -25.42 12.60
C GLY A 28 18.16 -24.05 12.02
N LEU A 29 19.13 -23.33 11.44
CA LEU A 29 18.89 -22.05 10.77
C LEU A 29 17.99 -22.20 9.53
N ALA A 30 18.17 -23.25 8.74
CA ALA A 30 17.31 -23.52 7.59
C ALA A 30 15.85 -23.80 8.00
N ILE A 31 15.64 -24.58 9.06
CA ILE A 31 14.31 -24.85 9.61
C ILE A 31 13.68 -23.55 10.14
N ALA A 32 14.41 -22.79 10.98
CA ALA A 32 13.92 -21.53 11.53
C ALA A 32 13.57 -20.51 10.42
N GLY A 33 14.43 -20.38 9.41
CA GLY A 33 14.18 -19.52 8.26
C GLY A 33 12.96 -19.97 7.45
N THR A 34 12.79 -21.28 7.24
CA THR A 34 11.62 -21.82 6.55
C THR A 34 10.33 -21.54 7.33
N LEU A 35 10.31 -21.81 8.64
CA LEU A 35 9.16 -21.51 9.51
C LEU A 35 8.83 -20.02 9.51
N TRP A 36 9.84 -19.15 9.53
CA TRP A 36 9.65 -17.71 9.46
C TRP A 36 9.04 -17.29 8.11
N ILE A 37 9.52 -17.80 6.98
CA ILE A 37 8.95 -17.51 5.64
C ILE A 37 7.50 -17.98 5.55
N VAL A 38 7.20 -19.18 6.04
CA VAL A 38 5.83 -19.72 6.04
C VAL A 38 4.91 -18.84 6.89
N LYS A 39 5.35 -18.45 8.10
CA LYS A 39 4.60 -17.53 8.96
C LYS A 39 4.37 -16.19 8.27
N ASP A 40 5.43 -15.60 7.71
CA ASP A 40 5.37 -14.30 7.04
C ASP A 40 4.46 -14.31 5.81
N TYR A 41 4.46 -15.40 5.04
CA TYR A 41 3.55 -15.62 3.92
C TYR A 41 2.08 -15.66 4.38
N HIS A 42 1.79 -16.41 5.44
CA HIS A 42 0.43 -16.49 5.97
C HIS A 42 -0.05 -15.18 6.59
N GLU A 43 0.83 -14.45 7.27
CA GLU A 43 0.53 -13.10 7.77
C GLU A 43 0.27 -12.11 6.64
N TRP A 44 1.02 -12.20 5.53
CA TRP A 44 0.77 -11.38 4.35
C TRP A 44 -0.59 -11.67 3.72
N ILE A 45 -0.99 -12.94 3.64
CA ILE A 45 -2.33 -13.32 3.14
C ILE A 45 -3.43 -12.86 4.10
N SER A 46 -3.28 -13.11 5.41
CA SER A 46 -4.32 -12.77 6.39
C SER A 46 -4.55 -11.26 6.52
N PHE A 47 -3.50 -10.48 6.28
CA PHE A 47 -3.57 -9.03 6.24
C PHE A 47 -4.32 -8.49 5.01
N GLY A 48 -4.43 -9.29 3.94
CA GLY A 48 -4.82 -8.84 2.61
C GLY A 48 -3.59 -8.56 1.76
N THR A 49 -3.64 -8.96 0.50
CA THR A 49 -2.48 -8.89 -0.42
C THR A 49 -2.54 -7.67 -1.34
N GLY A 50 -3.54 -6.80 -1.17
CA GLY A 50 -3.88 -5.70 -2.07
C GLY A 50 -4.03 -6.18 -3.52
N GLY A 51 -3.53 -5.39 -4.46
CA GLY A 51 -3.50 -5.77 -5.89
C GLY A 51 -2.58 -6.94 -6.26
N THR A 52 -1.90 -7.57 -5.30
CA THR A 52 -1.00 -8.70 -5.59
C THR A 52 -1.71 -10.04 -5.37
N PRO A 53 -1.66 -10.99 -6.32
CA PRO A 53 -2.26 -12.32 -6.13
C PRO A 53 -1.64 -13.06 -4.95
N SER A 54 -2.46 -13.72 -4.12
CA SER A 54 -2.09 -14.51 -2.92
C SER A 54 -1.40 -15.85 -3.23
N THR A 55 -0.45 -15.81 -4.17
CA THR A 55 0.35 -16.95 -4.61
C THR A 55 1.80 -16.80 -4.13
N LEU A 56 2.56 -17.90 -4.13
CA LEU A 56 4.00 -17.85 -3.81
C LEU A 56 4.76 -16.89 -4.74
N ALA A 57 4.43 -16.86 -6.03
CA ALA A 57 5.03 -15.92 -6.97
C ALA A 57 4.73 -14.46 -6.60
N GLY A 58 3.50 -14.16 -6.17
CA GLY A 58 3.11 -12.85 -5.65
C GLY A 58 3.92 -12.46 -4.41
N TYR A 59 4.05 -13.37 -3.46
CA TYR A 59 4.85 -13.17 -2.25
C TYR A 59 6.33 -12.88 -2.56
N LEU A 60 6.96 -13.66 -3.44
CA LEU A 60 8.34 -13.44 -3.86
C LEU A 60 8.51 -12.07 -4.55
N LYS A 61 7.52 -11.63 -5.33
CA LYS A 61 7.49 -10.29 -5.93
C LYS A 61 7.46 -9.20 -4.84
N MET A 62 6.63 -9.35 -3.80
CA MET A 62 6.58 -8.39 -2.68
C MET A 62 7.90 -8.35 -1.91
N ARG A 63 8.48 -9.53 -1.68
CA ARG A 63 9.76 -9.66 -0.99
C ARG A 63 10.89 -8.98 -1.76
N LYS A 64 10.89 -9.08 -3.11
CA LYS A 64 11.82 -8.36 -3.98
C LYS A 64 11.73 -6.83 -3.78
N TRP A 65 10.53 -6.26 -3.73
CA TRP A 65 10.34 -4.83 -3.48
C TRP A 65 10.87 -4.40 -2.11
N TRP A 66 10.56 -5.19 -1.08
CA TRP A 66 11.08 -4.95 0.26
C TRP A 66 12.61 -4.95 0.31
N PHE A 67 13.27 -5.94 -0.31
CA PHE A 67 14.74 -6.00 -0.37
C PHE A 67 15.32 -4.82 -1.14
N LYS A 68 14.70 -4.43 -2.25
CA LYS A 68 15.14 -3.26 -3.03
C LYS A 68 15.09 -1.99 -2.19
N ARG A 69 14.00 -1.76 -1.46
CA ARG A 69 13.89 -0.60 -0.55
C ARG A 69 14.91 -0.62 0.56
N LEU A 70 15.09 -1.77 1.21
CA LEU A 70 16.08 -1.93 2.27
C LEU A 70 17.49 -1.56 1.78
N TRP A 71 17.82 -1.89 0.53
CA TRP A 71 19.11 -1.57 -0.07
C TRP A 71 19.25 -0.10 -0.49
N ASN A 72 18.15 0.50 -0.98
CA ASN A 72 18.15 1.88 -1.46
C ASN A 72 18.05 2.92 -0.33
N GLY A 73 17.54 2.53 0.84
CA GLY A 73 17.38 3.43 1.99
C GLY A 73 16.42 4.59 1.72
N ASP A 74 15.36 4.36 0.94
CA ASP A 74 14.47 5.42 0.52
C ASP A 74 13.47 5.84 1.60
N ASP A 75 13.35 7.15 1.82
CA ASP A 75 12.40 7.75 2.75
C ASP A 75 11.15 8.23 2.01
N LEU A 76 10.02 7.56 2.25
CA LEU A 76 8.72 7.91 1.67
C LEU A 76 8.17 9.27 2.10
N ARG A 77 8.74 9.81 3.17
CA ARG A 77 8.35 11.09 3.76
C ARG A 77 9.24 12.22 3.25
N ASN A 78 10.21 11.91 2.39
CA ASN A 78 11.07 12.89 1.74
C ASN A 78 10.48 13.32 0.39
N PRO A 79 9.94 14.54 0.27
CA PRO A 79 9.31 15.02 -0.97
C PRO A 79 10.33 15.53 -2.00
N SER A 80 11.64 15.35 -1.79
CA SER A 80 12.68 15.95 -2.64
C SER A 80 12.62 15.49 -4.10
N ALA A 81 12.06 14.32 -4.37
CA ALA A 81 11.85 13.81 -5.73
C ALA A 81 10.63 14.43 -6.43
N LEU A 82 9.75 15.12 -5.69
CA LEU A 82 8.56 15.78 -6.24
C LEU A 82 8.87 17.24 -6.61
N PRO A 83 8.30 17.75 -7.72
CA PRO A 83 8.58 19.10 -8.19
C PRO A 83 8.12 20.17 -7.18
N LYS A 84 8.79 21.32 -7.22
CA LYS A 84 8.48 22.50 -6.38
C LYS A 84 7.56 23.49 -7.08
N ASP A 85 7.10 23.15 -8.27
CA ASP A 85 6.23 23.92 -9.13
C ASP A 85 5.30 22.97 -9.90
N GLY A 86 4.34 23.55 -10.62
CA GLY A 86 3.37 22.82 -11.41
C GLY A 86 1.91 23.12 -11.03
N PRO A 87 0.97 22.40 -11.65
CA PRO A 87 -0.46 22.53 -11.38
C PRO A 87 -0.79 22.27 -9.91
N ARG A 88 -1.77 23.01 -9.39
CA ARG A 88 -2.26 22.86 -8.02
C ARG A 88 -3.78 22.86 -8.01
N TYR A 89 -4.36 21.89 -7.33
CA TYR A 89 -5.80 21.75 -7.20
C TYR A 89 -6.25 21.76 -5.74
N LEU A 90 -5.31 21.67 -4.78
CA LEU A 90 -5.56 22.04 -3.39
C LEU A 90 -5.69 23.57 -3.27
N LEU A 91 -6.92 24.06 -3.30
CA LEU A 91 -7.21 25.51 -3.34
C LEU A 91 -7.08 26.18 -1.96
N ARG A 92 -7.22 25.41 -0.88
CA ARG A 92 -7.10 25.89 0.50
C ARG A 92 -5.72 25.57 1.07
N PRO A 93 -5.16 26.42 1.94
CA PRO A 93 -3.96 26.08 2.69
C PRO A 93 -4.17 24.79 3.50
N VAL A 94 -3.26 23.83 3.33
CA VAL A 94 -3.28 22.58 4.11
C VAL A 94 -2.56 22.83 5.45
N PRO A 95 -3.25 22.77 6.60
CA PRO A 95 -2.59 22.90 7.88
C PRO A 95 -1.67 21.71 8.11
N ARG A 96 -0.60 21.92 8.87
CA ARG A 96 0.22 20.80 9.34
C ARG A 96 -0.63 19.85 10.19
N ARG A 97 -0.54 18.55 9.93
CA ARG A 97 -1.29 17.52 10.67
C ARG A 97 -0.91 17.51 12.15
N GLU A 98 -1.85 17.86 13.02
CA GLU A 98 -1.66 17.83 14.47
C GLU A 98 -1.36 16.40 14.95
N GLY A 99 -0.65 16.20 16.06
CA GLY A 99 -0.30 14.85 16.54
C GLY A 99 0.67 14.05 15.65
N GLY A 100 1.06 14.57 14.49
CA GLY A 100 2.06 13.98 13.60
C GLY A 100 1.51 12.90 12.66
N ARG A 101 2.41 12.02 12.23
CA ARG A 101 2.13 10.93 11.28
C ARG A 101 1.74 9.67 12.06
N PRO A 102 0.85 8.82 11.53
CA PRO A 102 0.56 7.53 12.14
C PRO A 102 1.76 6.58 12.02
N GLU A 103 1.72 5.51 12.79
CA GLU A 103 2.64 4.40 12.61
C GLU A 103 2.28 3.60 11.35
N LEU A 104 3.29 3.09 10.66
CA LEU A 104 3.10 2.25 9.48
C LEU A 104 3.22 0.78 9.80
N MET A 105 2.60 -0.03 8.95
CA MET A 105 2.94 -1.45 8.89
C MET A 105 4.37 -1.62 8.38
N SER A 106 5.09 -2.62 8.88
CA SER A 106 6.50 -2.87 8.50
C SER A 106 6.67 -3.40 7.06
N ARG A 107 5.56 -3.71 6.38
CA ARG A 107 5.55 -4.28 5.03
C ARG A 107 5.54 -3.16 3.99
N THR A 108 6.27 -3.38 2.90
CA THR A 108 6.28 -2.46 1.76
C THR A 108 4.96 -2.47 0.99
N LEU A 109 4.42 -3.66 0.74
CA LEU A 109 3.14 -3.85 0.05
C LEU A 109 2.35 -4.99 0.72
N PRO A 110 1.01 -4.90 0.80
CA PRO A 110 0.24 -3.68 0.53
C PRO A 110 0.66 -2.54 1.47
N HIS A 111 0.60 -1.31 0.96
CA HIS A 111 1.06 -0.13 1.69
C HIS A 111 -0.05 0.30 2.65
N ARG A 112 0.24 0.23 3.94
CA ARG A 112 -0.77 0.37 5.00
C ARG A 112 -0.20 1.09 6.21
N GLN A 113 -1.07 1.83 6.88
CA GLN A 113 -0.80 2.32 8.23
C GLN A 113 -1.26 1.29 9.27
N LYS A 114 -0.82 1.45 10.52
CA LYS A 114 -1.45 0.74 11.63
C LYS A 114 -2.87 1.29 11.83
N PRO A 115 -3.88 0.43 11.94
CA PRO A 115 -5.25 0.88 12.19
C PRO A 115 -5.34 1.65 13.50
N GLU A 116 -5.96 2.82 13.44
CA GLU A 116 -6.35 3.62 14.60
C GLU A 116 -7.88 3.62 14.71
N ALA A 117 -8.40 3.81 15.93
CA ALA A 117 -9.83 3.87 16.14
C ALA A 117 -10.42 5.12 15.47
N LEU A 118 -11.46 4.92 14.67
CA LEU A 118 -12.24 6.00 14.05
C LEU A 118 -13.69 5.87 14.49
N GLU A 119 -14.30 6.99 14.90
CA GLU A 119 -15.72 7.02 15.25
C GLU A 119 -16.57 6.45 14.09
N PRO A 120 -17.53 5.54 14.35
CA PRO A 120 -18.33 4.90 13.29
C PRO A 120 -18.97 5.90 12.33
N GLN A 121 -19.54 7.01 12.84
CA GLN A 121 -20.14 8.03 11.99
C GLN A 121 -19.11 8.71 11.07
N THR A 122 -17.90 8.98 11.59
CA THR A 122 -16.82 9.58 10.82
C THR A 122 -16.30 8.60 9.76
N LYS A 123 -16.22 7.31 10.10
CA LYS A 123 -15.92 6.23 9.15
C LYS A 123 -16.98 6.16 8.06
N ASP A 124 -18.27 6.18 8.39
CA ASP A 124 -19.35 6.14 7.40
C ASP A 124 -19.27 7.31 6.41
N VAL A 125 -18.97 8.52 6.92
CA VAL A 125 -18.76 9.70 6.06
C VAL A 125 -17.58 9.48 5.12
N LEU A 126 -16.42 9.03 5.64
CA LEU A 126 -15.24 8.74 4.83
C LEU A 126 -15.54 7.75 3.69
N PHE A 127 -16.18 6.63 3.99
CA PHE A 127 -16.51 5.61 2.99
C PHE A 127 -17.63 6.05 2.04
N SER A 128 -18.41 7.07 2.39
CA SER A 128 -19.42 7.66 1.50
C SER A 128 -18.86 8.70 0.51
N LEU A 129 -17.64 9.19 0.71
CA LEU A 129 -17.05 10.25 -0.13
C LEU A 129 -17.00 9.89 -1.62
N PRO A 130 -16.60 8.67 -2.05
CA PRO A 130 -16.63 8.29 -3.46
C PRO A 130 -18.03 8.42 -4.07
N THR A 131 -19.05 7.89 -3.39
CA THR A 131 -20.46 7.97 -3.84
C THR A 131 -20.96 9.40 -3.85
N LYS A 132 -20.60 10.21 -2.86
CA LYS A 132 -20.93 11.63 -2.82
C LYS A 132 -20.37 12.34 -4.05
N LEU A 133 -19.07 12.24 -4.32
CA LEU A 133 -18.43 12.91 -5.47
C LEU A 133 -18.99 12.40 -6.80
N GLN A 134 -19.19 11.09 -6.95
CA GLN A 134 -19.79 10.54 -8.15
C GLN A 134 -21.22 11.04 -8.37
N SER A 135 -22.03 11.16 -7.33
CA SER A 135 -23.40 11.70 -7.45
C SER A 135 -23.44 13.18 -7.81
N GLN A 136 -22.42 13.95 -7.41
CA GLN A 136 -22.28 15.36 -7.77
C GLN A 136 -21.84 15.54 -9.24
N ARG A 137 -21.01 14.64 -9.75
CA ARG A 137 -20.43 14.70 -11.09
C ARG A 137 -20.53 13.36 -11.84
N PRO A 138 -21.75 12.85 -12.07
CA PRO A 138 -21.97 11.56 -12.73
C PRO A 138 -21.62 11.62 -14.23
N ASP A 139 -21.41 12.81 -14.78
CA ASP A 139 -20.96 13.05 -16.15
C ASP A 139 -19.49 12.64 -16.35
N ILE A 140 -18.64 12.79 -15.33
CA ILE A 140 -17.18 12.56 -15.42
C ILE A 140 -16.65 11.44 -14.51
N LEU A 141 -17.43 10.99 -13.52
CA LEU A 141 -16.99 10.00 -12.52
C LEU A 141 -17.78 8.68 -12.60
N VAL A 142 -17.10 7.59 -12.26
CA VAL A 142 -17.69 6.25 -12.12
C VAL A 142 -17.09 5.52 -10.92
N LEU A 143 -17.88 4.65 -10.29
CA LEU A 143 -17.42 3.77 -9.22
C LEU A 143 -17.24 2.35 -9.75
N ALA A 144 -16.18 1.68 -9.31
CA ALA A 144 -15.92 0.28 -9.61
C ALA A 144 -14.97 -0.29 -8.54
N PRO A 145 -14.83 -1.63 -8.43
CA PRO A 145 -13.79 -2.22 -7.60
C PRO A 145 -12.41 -1.68 -7.98
N SER A 146 -11.59 -1.35 -6.99
CA SER A 146 -10.23 -0.84 -7.16
C SER A 146 -9.34 -1.89 -7.82
N LYS A 147 -8.75 -1.55 -8.98
CA LYS A 147 -7.81 -2.43 -9.68
C LYS A 147 -6.47 -2.48 -8.95
N THR A 148 -6.07 -1.35 -8.37
CA THR A 148 -4.81 -1.22 -7.61
C THR A 148 -4.86 -1.95 -6.27
N GLU A 149 -6.05 -2.11 -5.69
CA GLU A 149 -6.32 -2.84 -4.43
C GLU A 149 -6.90 -4.25 -4.65
N GLY A 150 -6.78 -4.79 -5.88
CA GLY A 150 -7.14 -6.18 -6.19
C GLY A 150 -8.63 -6.50 -6.15
N GLY A 151 -9.48 -5.47 -6.22
CA GLY A 151 -10.93 -5.58 -6.14
C GLY A 151 -11.47 -5.72 -4.71
N SER A 152 -10.63 -5.53 -3.70
CA SER A 152 -11.04 -5.68 -2.28
C SER A 152 -11.63 -4.41 -1.65
N ALA A 153 -11.56 -3.29 -2.37
CA ALA A 153 -12.17 -2.01 -2.02
C ALA A 153 -12.85 -1.41 -3.24
N ASP A 154 -13.84 -0.54 -3.03
CA ASP A 154 -14.37 0.31 -4.10
C ASP A 154 -13.45 1.51 -4.33
N ALA A 155 -13.34 1.91 -5.60
CA ALA A 155 -12.59 3.07 -6.04
C ALA A 155 -13.48 4.01 -6.86
N ILE A 156 -13.08 5.28 -6.86
CA ILE A 156 -13.59 6.28 -7.80
C ILE A 156 -12.62 6.45 -8.96
N TYR A 157 -13.17 6.47 -10.17
CA TYR A 157 -12.42 6.58 -11.42
C TYR A 157 -12.96 7.75 -12.25
N ALA A 158 -12.09 8.29 -13.11
CA ALA A 158 -12.54 9.10 -14.23
C ALA A 158 -13.19 8.21 -15.30
N LYS A 159 -14.21 8.72 -15.98
CA LYS A 159 -14.74 8.04 -17.18
C LYS A 159 -13.71 8.01 -18.30
N ALA A 160 -13.64 6.89 -19.01
CA ALA A 160 -12.58 6.61 -19.98
C ALA A 160 -12.64 7.45 -21.27
N ASP A 161 -13.76 8.11 -21.55
CA ASP A 161 -14.03 8.86 -22.78
C ASP A 161 -13.87 10.38 -22.64
N LEU A 162 -13.39 10.86 -21.49
CA LEU A 162 -13.15 12.29 -21.29
C LEU A 162 -11.94 12.76 -22.11
N ALA A 163 -12.13 13.76 -22.96
CA ALA A 163 -11.05 14.34 -23.77
C ALA A 163 -9.95 15.03 -22.93
N SER A 164 -10.27 15.39 -21.68
CA SER A 164 -9.40 16.10 -20.74
C SER A 164 -8.67 15.18 -19.75
N LEU A 165 -8.72 13.86 -19.94
CA LEU A 165 -8.00 12.91 -19.07
C LEU A 165 -6.51 13.22 -19.03
N ASN A 166 -5.97 13.21 -17.81
CA ASN A 166 -4.54 13.35 -17.61
C ASN A 166 -3.82 12.02 -17.88
N PRO A 167 -2.94 11.95 -18.89
CA PRO A 167 -2.26 10.71 -19.26
C PRO A 167 -1.35 10.16 -18.16
N GLU A 168 -0.91 10.96 -17.19
CA GLU A 168 -0.12 10.47 -16.05
C GLU A 168 -0.88 9.46 -15.18
N ALA A 169 -2.21 9.52 -15.17
CA ALA A 169 -3.06 8.57 -14.43
C ALA A 169 -3.34 7.27 -15.21
N ALA A 170 -2.88 7.14 -16.46
CA ALA A 170 -3.20 5.99 -17.31
C ALA A 170 -2.64 4.67 -16.76
N SER A 171 -1.48 4.68 -16.10
CA SER A 171 -0.90 3.47 -15.48
C SER A 171 -1.75 2.93 -14.33
N LEU A 172 -2.59 3.78 -13.74
CA LEU A 172 -3.57 3.45 -12.72
C LEU A 172 -4.97 3.24 -13.32
N GLN A 173 -5.10 3.16 -14.64
CA GLN A 173 -6.37 3.06 -15.35
C GLN A 173 -7.36 4.19 -14.99
N TYR A 174 -6.80 5.37 -14.70
CA TYR A 174 -7.54 6.55 -14.24
C TYR A 174 -8.29 6.36 -12.92
N GLU A 175 -7.78 5.46 -12.06
CA GLU A 175 -8.18 5.39 -10.66
C GLU A 175 -7.77 6.70 -9.95
N ILE A 176 -8.75 7.36 -9.34
CA ILE A 176 -8.56 8.66 -8.67
C ILE A 176 -8.23 8.42 -7.20
N ALA A 177 -9.01 7.58 -6.53
CA ALA A 177 -8.80 7.25 -5.13
C ALA A 177 -9.53 5.96 -4.73
N HIS A 178 -9.04 5.33 -3.66
CA HIS A 178 -9.77 4.32 -2.91
C HIS A 178 -9.45 4.42 -1.42
N VAL A 179 -10.40 3.98 -0.59
CA VAL A 179 -10.23 3.89 0.87
C VAL A 179 -9.90 2.46 1.25
N HIS A 180 -8.86 2.25 2.05
CA HIS A 180 -8.49 0.95 2.58
C HIS A 180 -9.47 0.51 3.67
N PRO A 181 -10.20 -0.61 3.50
CA PRO A 181 -11.16 -1.09 4.50
C PRO A 181 -10.53 -1.45 5.86
N SER A 182 -9.25 -1.84 5.84
CA SER A 182 -8.52 -2.37 6.99
C SER A 182 -8.01 -1.30 7.96
N ASP A 183 -7.65 -0.11 7.47
CA ASP A 183 -7.00 0.92 8.27
C ASP A 183 -7.52 2.35 8.04
N ASN A 184 -8.52 2.53 7.15
CA ASN A 184 -9.15 3.79 6.77
C ASN A 184 -8.21 4.83 6.11
N SER A 185 -6.97 4.46 5.76
CA SER A 185 -6.11 5.29 4.91
C SER A 185 -6.56 5.20 3.45
N LEU A 186 -6.00 6.05 2.58
CA LEU A 186 -6.40 6.12 1.18
C LEU A 186 -5.17 6.06 0.28
N HIS A 187 -5.32 5.50 -0.90
CA HIS A 187 -4.49 5.91 -2.02
C HIS A 187 -5.22 6.92 -2.89
N VAL A 188 -4.49 7.94 -3.34
CA VAL A 188 -5.03 9.07 -4.11
C VAL A 188 -4.05 9.49 -5.20
N MET A 189 -4.55 9.75 -6.41
CA MET A 189 -3.78 10.24 -7.56
C MET A 189 -3.85 11.77 -7.64
N LEU A 190 -2.82 12.44 -7.16
CA LEU A 190 -2.75 13.91 -7.09
C LEU A 190 -1.79 14.50 -8.13
N ALA A 191 -1.90 15.80 -8.36
CA ALA A 191 -0.81 16.55 -8.98
C ALA A 191 0.46 16.40 -8.12
N PRO A 192 1.66 16.19 -8.71
CA PRO A 192 2.89 15.99 -7.93
C PRO A 192 3.20 17.12 -6.94
N PHE A 193 2.81 18.36 -7.25
CA PHE A 193 2.93 19.49 -6.32
C PHE A 193 1.98 19.38 -5.12
N ASP A 194 0.74 18.95 -5.33
CA ASP A 194 -0.24 18.73 -4.25
C ASP A 194 0.20 17.54 -3.37
N ALA A 195 0.69 16.46 -3.98
CA ALA A 195 1.31 15.34 -3.27
C ALA A 195 2.47 15.80 -2.38
N ARG A 196 3.38 16.63 -2.92
CA ARG A 196 4.47 17.26 -2.14
C ARG A 196 3.93 18.04 -0.96
N THR A 197 2.90 18.87 -1.18
CA THR A 197 2.28 19.68 -0.13
C THR A 197 1.75 18.81 1.01
N LEU A 198 1.05 17.72 0.70
CA LEU A 198 0.53 16.79 1.72
C LEU A 198 1.66 16.05 2.46
N ILE A 199 2.75 15.70 1.78
CA ILE A 199 3.92 15.10 2.44
C ILE A 199 4.57 16.11 3.39
N GLU A 200 4.83 17.34 2.96
CA GLU A 200 5.45 18.38 3.80
C GLU A 200 4.59 18.75 5.03
N THR A 201 3.27 18.67 4.88
CA THR A 201 2.29 18.97 5.93
C THR A 201 1.86 17.75 6.76
N TYR A 202 2.48 16.58 6.53
CA TYR A 202 2.33 15.34 7.30
C TYR A 202 0.98 14.62 7.13
N TRP A 203 0.30 14.86 6.01
CA TRP A 203 -0.95 14.19 5.65
C TRP A 203 -0.76 12.94 4.79
N ALA A 204 0.38 12.82 4.11
CA ALA A 204 0.64 11.72 3.18
C ALA A 204 2.11 11.29 3.17
N GLU A 205 2.36 10.16 2.53
CA GLU A 205 3.69 9.69 2.12
C GLU A 205 3.63 9.08 0.72
N SER A 206 4.76 9.11 0.00
CA SER A 206 4.82 8.60 -1.37
C SER A 206 4.52 7.10 -1.45
N PHE A 207 3.99 6.64 -2.58
CA PHE A 207 3.82 5.21 -2.80
C PHE A 207 5.18 4.49 -2.88
N PRO A 208 5.30 3.27 -2.30
CA PRO A 208 6.58 2.61 -2.14
C PRO A 208 7.32 2.21 -3.41
N VAL A 209 6.62 2.02 -4.52
CA VAL A 209 7.18 1.42 -5.74
C VAL A 209 6.94 2.35 -6.93
N HIS A 210 7.90 3.24 -7.18
CA HIS A 210 7.83 4.27 -8.22
C HIS A 210 7.83 3.72 -9.65
N GLU A 211 8.21 2.46 -9.83
CA GLU A 211 8.25 1.79 -11.14
C GLU A 211 6.87 1.36 -11.64
N ILE A 212 5.87 1.32 -10.75
CA ILE A 212 4.52 0.85 -11.09
C ILE A 212 3.44 1.88 -10.78
N ALA A 213 3.81 3.03 -10.23
CA ALA A 213 2.88 4.11 -9.92
C ALA A 213 3.55 5.48 -10.18
N PRO A 214 2.78 6.45 -10.70
CA PRO A 214 3.29 7.79 -10.96
C PRO A 214 3.62 8.53 -9.64
N PRO A 215 4.45 9.59 -9.68
CA PRO A 215 4.88 10.29 -8.47
C PRO A 215 3.74 10.90 -7.63
N GLY A 216 2.62 11.22 -8.28
CA GLY A 216 1.41 11.75 -7.64
C GLY A 216 0.56 10.72 -6.90
N TRP A 217 0.87 9.42 -7.04
CA TRP A 217 0.20 8.35 -6.30
C TRP A 217 0.78 8.28 -4.88
N VAL A 218 0.00 8.71 -3.91
CA VAL A 218 0.42 8.79 -2.50
C VAL A 218 -0.54 8.01 -1.62
N MET A 219 -0.07 7.60 -0.43
CA MET A 219 -0.95 7.16 0.64
C MET A 219 -1.29 8.36 1.53
N VAL A 220 -2.56 8.74 1.58
CA VAL A 220 -3.10 9.73 2.53
C VAL A 220 -3.49 9.00 3.81
N TYR A 221 -3.02 9.49 4.94
CA TYR A 221 -3.28 8.85 6.23
C TYR A 221 -4.76 8.96 6.63
N ALA A 222 -5.25 7.94 7.33
CA ALA A 222 -6.63 7.88 7.81
C ALA A 222 -7.01 9.14 8.60
N PRO A 223 -8.19 9.73 8.40
CA PRO A 223 -8.66 10.83 9.22
C PRO A 223 -8.97 10.33 10.64
N ARG A 224 -8.84 11.21 11.64
CA ARG A 224 -9.12 10.92 13.06
C ARG A 224 -10.48 11.42 13.53
N ASP A 225 -10.99 12.45 12.85
CA ASP A 225 -12.23 13.11 13.19
C ASP A 225 -12.90 13.71 11.94
N LYS A 226 -14.08 14.30 12.15
CA LYS A 226 -14.89 14.92 11.09
C LYS A 226 -14.16 16.07 10.38
N ARG A 227 -13.34 16.86 11.09
CA ARG A 227 -12.58 17.97 10.48
C ARG A 227 -11.51 17.43 9.55
N GLU A 228 -10.86 16.33 9.91
CA GLU A 228 -9.89 15.69 9.02
C GLU A 228 -10.57 15.05 7.80
N VAL A 229 -11.78 14.49 7.96
CA VAL A 229 -12.56 13.97 6.82
C VAL A 229 -12.91 15.07 5.82
N GLU A 230 -13.23 16.29 6.28
CA GLU A 230 -13.45 17.43 5.38
C GLU A 230 -12.21 17.76 4.53
N LEU A 231 -11.01 17.66 5.10
CA LEU A 231 -9.77 17.82 4.33
C LEU A 231 -9.53 16.63 3.38
N VAL A 232 -9.87 15.41 3.79
CA VAL A 232 -9.80 14.24 2.88
C VAL A 232 -10.73 14.43 1.68
N GLU A 233 -11.93 14.98 1.88
CA GLU A 233 -12.83 15.32 0.77
C GLU A 233 -12.20 16.34 -0.19
N ASP A 234 -11.57 17.40 0.32
CA ASP A 234 -10.83 18.37 -0.50
C ASP A 234 -9.70 17.73 -1.30
N ILE A 235 -8.94 16.83 -0.66
CA ILE A 235 -7.86 16.08 -1.32
C ILE A 235 -8.43 15.24 -2.46
N MET A 236 -9.57 14.57 -2.24
CA MET A 236 -10.23 13.80 -3.31
C MET A 236 -10.74 14.70 -4.44
N LYS A 237 -11.26 15.89 -4.15
CA LYS A 237 -11.66 16.85 -5.20
C LYS A 237 -10.47 17.35 -6.01
N ALA A 238 -9.34 17.61 -5.35
CA ALA A 238 -8.08 17.95 -6.03
C ALA A 238 -7.62 16.82 -6.95
N ALA A 239 -7.73 15.56 -6.50
CA ALA A 239 -7.43 14.38 -7.30
C ALA A 239 -8.37 14.23 -8.50
N VAL A 240 -9.68 14.46 -8.32
CA VAL A 240 -10.64 14.49 -9.43
C VAL A 240 -10.20 15.52 -10.47
N ALA A 241 -9.85 16.74 -10.04
CA ALA A 241 -9.43 17.79 -10.95
C ALA A 241 -8.13 17.44 -11.69
N TRP A 242 -7.16 16.82 -11.01
CA TRP A 242 -5.92 16.38 -11.62
C TRP A 242 -6.12 15.27 -12.68
N VAL A 243 -6.94 14.26 -12.37
CA VAL A 243 -7.12 13.09 -13.24
C VAL A 243 -8.07 13.39 -14.39
N THR A 244 -9.16 14.13 -14.14
CA THR A 244 -10.20 14.42 -15.15
C THR A 244 -9.96 15.70 -15.93
N GLY A 245 -9.11 16.61 -15.43
CA GLY A 245 -8.98 17.97 -15.96
C GLY A 245 -10.14 18.91 -15.60
N VAL A 246 -11.07 18.49 -14.73
CA VAL A 246 -12.27 19.26 -14.37
C VAL A 246 -12.34 19.52 -12.86
N THR A 247 -12.40 20.80 -12.47
CA THR A 247 -12.52 21.21 -11.05
C THR A 247 -13.95 21.07 -10.54
N ILE A 248 -14.13 20.64 -9.28
CA ILE A 248 -15.41 20.31 -8.64
C ILE A 248 -15.50 20.80 -7.19
#